data_AF-A0A2G5UYJ1-F1
#
_entry.id   AF-A0A2G5UYJ1-F1
#
_cell.length_a   1.000
_cell.length_b   1.000
_cell.length_c   1.000
_cell.angle_alpha   90.00
_cell.angle_beta   90.00
_cell.angle_gamma   90.00
#
_symmetry.space_group_name_H-M   'P 1'
#
loop_
_entity.id
_entity.type
_entity.pdbx_description
1 polymer ?
#
loop_
_entity_poly.entity_id
_entity_poly.type
_entity_poly.pdbx_seq_one_letter_code
_entity_poly.pdbx_strand_id
1 'polypeptide(L)'
;MIGKLIYERQLHEVRFAEFFIAQLFEDRTKDVDLQHMKSFDPLIFKNLKALQTTSERELDELQLDFRVVTSDVGLVRTVNLKPNGSNQRVTVDNVHEYIRLYVNYYLKQRVSQFWNFFFGKR
;
A
#
# COMPACT_ATOMS: atom_id res chain seq x y z
N MET A 1 -19.76 -4.91 -17.32
CA MET A 1 -19.48 -3.49 -17.61
C MET A 1 -17.99 -3.15 -17.73
N ILE A 2 -17.06 -3.97 -17.23
CA ILE A 2 -15.61 -3.77 -17.44
C ILE A 2 -15.21 -3.95 -18.91
N GLY A 3 -15.79 -4.94 -19.60
CA GLY A 3 -15.48 -5.24 -21.00
C GLY A 3 -15.77 -4.09 -22.00
N LYS A 4 -16.74 -3.22 -21.69
CA LYS A 4 -17.06 -2.06 -22.55
C LYS A 4 -16.07 -0.91 -22.34
N LEU A 5 -15.62 -0.69 -21.11
CA LEU A 5 -14.59 0.30 -20.78
C LEU A 5 -13.20 -0.06 -21.32
N ILE A 6 -12.87 -1.36 -21.42
CA ILE A 6 -11.66 -1.84 -22.11
C ILE A 6 -11.74 -1.51 -23.61
N TYR A 7 -12.94 -1.65 -24.20
CA TYR A 7 -13.16 -1.42 -25.63
C TYR A 7 -13.14 0.07 -26.02
N GLU A 8 -13.64 0.95 -25.15
CA GLU A 8 -13.81 2.39 -25.44
C GLU A 8 -12.53 3.24 -25.29
N ARG A 9 -11.32 2.64 -25.15
CA ARG A 9 -10.03 3.35 -25.02
C ARG A 9 -9.98 4.45 -23.92
N GLN A 10 -10.88 4.42 -22.93
CA GLN A 10 -10.88 5.41 -21.82
C GLN A 10 -10.04 5.00 -20.61
N LEU A 11 -9.31 3.87 -20.67
CA LEU A 11 -8.37 3.45 -19.63
C LEU A 11 -6.93 3.71 -20.08
N HIS A 12 -6.58 4.96 -20.36
CA HIS A 12 -5.16 5.31 -20.60
C HIS A 12 -4.32 5.31 -19.31
N GLU A 13 -4.92 5.21 -18.11
CA GLU A 13 -4.19 5.24 -16.83
C GLU A 13 -4.35 3.99 -15.95
N VAL A 14 -5.21 3.04 -16.31
CA VAL A 14 -5.19 1.73 -15.65
C VAL A 14 -4.24 0.86 -16.45
N ARG A 15 -2.94 1.10 -16.25
CA ARG A 15 -1.99 0.00 -16.39
C ARG A 15 -2.51 -1.10 -15.49
N PHE A 16 -3.09 -2.12 -16.09
CA PHE A 16 -3.52 -3.36 -15.45
C PHE A 16 -2.28 -3.99 -14.82
N ALA A 17 -1.88 -3.46 -13.67
CA ALA A 17 -0.83 -4.04 -12.89
C ALA A 17 -1.37 -5.39 -12.42
N GLU A 18 -0.59 -6.44 -12.66
CA GLU A 18 -0.97 -7.84 -12.43
C GLU A 18 -1.56 -8.07 -11.02
N PHE A 19 -1.21 -7.23 -10.04
CA PHE A 19 -1.76 -7.27 -8.69
C PHE A 19 -3.24 -6.88 -8.59
N PHE A 20 -3.80 -5.99 -9.44
CA PHE A 20 -5.25 -5.70 -9.41
C PHE A 20 -6.05 -6.93 -9.84
N ILE A 21 -5.49 -7.71 -10.76
CA ILE A 21 -6.04 -8.99 -11.20
C ILE A 21 -5.84 -10.01 -10.06
N ALA A 22 -4.63 -10.15 -9.52
CA ALA A 22 -4.38 -11.02 -8.37
C ALA A 22 -5.28 -10.68 -7.18
N GLN A 23 -5.56 -9.41 -6.88
CA GLN A 23 -6.43 -9.00 -5.78
C GLN A 23 -7.94 -9.18 -6.08
N LEU A 24 -8.32 -9.31 -7.35
CA LEU A 24 -9.69 -9.64 -7.78
C LEU A 24 -9.92 -11.16 -7.79
N PHE A 25 -8.86 -11.97 -7.98
CA PHE A 25 -8.92 -13.41 -8.18
C PHE A 25 -8.27 -14.26 -7.07
N GLU A 26 -7.39 -13.71 -6.24
CA GLU A 26 -6.76 -14.39 -5.10
C GLU A 26 -7.41 -13.99 -3.77
N ASP A 27 -7.52 -14.99 -2.90
CA ASP A 27 -7.90 -14.83 -1.51
C ASP A 27 -7.09 -13.71 -0.84
N ARG A 28 -7.78 -12.79 -0.18
CA ARG A 28 -7.23 -11.64 0.57
C ARG A 28 -6.32 -12.03 1.76
N THR A 29 -5.93 -13.30 1.84
CA THR A 29 -5.20 -13.98 2.90
C THR A 29 -3.77 -14.34 2.52
N LYS A 30 -3.40 -14.29 1.22
CA LYS A 30 -2.01 -14.49 0.81
C LYS A 30 -1.21 -13.21 0.99
N ASP A 31 -0.02 -13.36 1.55
CA ASP A 31 0.92 -12.26 1.72
C ASP A 31 1.22 -11.61 0.39
N VAL A 32 0.79 -10.35 0.23
CA VAL A 32 1.11 -9.56 -0.94
C VAL A 32 2.61 -9.37 -0.95
N ASP A 33 3.28 -10.01 -1.89
CA ASP A 33 4.71 -9.93 -2.07
C ASP A 33 5.12 -8.47 -2.36
N LEU A 34 6.15 -7.98 -1.67
CA LEU A 34 6.74 -6.64 -1.86
C LEU A 34 7.06 -6.39 -3.34
N GLN A 35 7.35 -7.45 -4.11
CA GLN A 35 7.62 -7.37 -5.54
C GLN A 35 6.47 -6.76 -6.34
N HIS A 36 5.21 -6.97 -5.94
CA HIS A 36 4.05 -6.35 -6.61
C HIS A 36 4.05 -4.82 -6.44
N MET A 37 4.61 -4.31 -5.35
CA MET A 37 4.74 -2.88 -5.13
C MET A 37 5.68 -2.22 -6.16
N LYS A 38 6.68 -2.95 -6.66
CA LYS A 38 7.62 -2.43 -7.68
C LYS A 38 6.90 -1.98 -8.95
N SER A 39 5.88 -2.73 -9.37
CA SER A 39 5.11 -2.43 -10.58
C SER A 39 4.07 -1.33 -10.37
N PHE A 40 3.66 -1.08 -9.13
CA PHE A 40 2.63 -0.10 -8.80
C PHE A 40 3.21 1.25 -8.37
N ASP A 41 4.14 1.24 -7.43
CA ASP A 41 4.81 2.42 -6.91
C ASP A 41 6.30 2.12 -6.66
N PRO A 42 7.15 2.33 -7.68
CA PRO A 42 8.58 2.07 -7.60
C PRO A 42 9.28 2.85 -6.48
N LEU A 43 8.77 4.03 -6.14
CA LEU A 43 9.35 4.88 -5.10
C LEU A 43 9.08 4.28 -3.72
N ILE A 44 7.83 3.91 -3.43
CA ILE A 44 7.51 3.26 -2.16
C ILE A 44 8.20 1.90 -2.06
N PHE A 45 8.25 1.12 -3.15
CA PHE A 45 9.02 -0.13 -3.18
C PHE A 45 10.47 0.09 -2.79
N LYS A 46 11.14 1.11 -3.34
CA LYS A 46 12.53 1.42 -3.02
C LYS A 46 12.69 1.78 -1.54
N ASN A 47 11.79 2.58 -0.99
CA ASN A 47 11.84 2.99 0.42
C ASN A 47 11.62 1.79 1.35
N LEU A 48 10.60 0.96 1.10
CA LEU A 48 10.32 -0.23 1.91
C LEU A 48 11.45 -1.27 1.80
N LYS A 49 12.07 -1.41 0.61
CA LYS A 49 13.22 -2.29 0.43
C LYS A 49 14.46 -1.76 1.15
N ALA A 50 14.67 -0.44 1.17
CA ALA A 50 15.75 0.17 1.93
C ALA A 50 15.63 -0.18 3.41
N LEU A 51 14.43 -0.06 4.00
CA LEU A 51 14.16 -0.39 5.41
C LEU A 51 14.56 -1.83 5.79
N GLN A 52 14.49 -2.79 4.87
CA GLN A 52 14.92 -4.18 5.15
C GLN A 52 16.45 -4.32 5.28
N THR A 53 17.19 -3.45 4.60
CA THR A 53 18.65 -3.46 4.56
C THR A 53 19.28 -2.42 5.49
N THR A 54 18.45 -1.58 6.12
CA THR A 54 18.87 -0.52 7.04
C THR A 54 19.35 -1.10 8.36
N SER A 55 20.39 -0.50 8.93
CA SER A 55 20.92 -0.90 10.23
C SER A 55 19.99 -0.49 11.38
N GLU A 56 20.13 -1.12 12.54
CA GLU A 56 19.32 -0.80 13.73
C GLU A 56 19.46 0.67 14.15
N ARG A 57 20.66 1.24 14.07
CA ARG A 57 20.91 2.66 14.39
C ARG A 57 20.15 3.59 13.45
N GLU A 58 20.23 3.34 12.15
CA GLU A 58 19.53 4.15 11.16
C GLU A 58 18.00 3.99 11.29
N LEU A 59 17.49 2.79 11.62
CA LEU A 59 16.07 2.58 11.90
C LEU A 59 15.60 3.35 13.13
N ASP A 60 16.40 3.40 14.20
CA ASP A 60 16.07 4.17 15.39
C ASP A 60 16.13 5.70 15.15
N GLU A 61 17.08 6.15 14.31
CA GLU A 61 17.15 7.55 13.85
C GLU A 61 15.93 7.98 13.04
N LEU A 62 15.34 7.07 12.26
CA LEU A 62 14.11 7.34 11.49
C LEU A 62 12.87 7.48 12.40
N GLN A 63 12.94 7.03 13.66
CA GLN A 63 11.87 7.10 14.66
C GLN A 63 10.50 6.64 14.13
N LEU A 64 10.50 5.59 13.31
CA LEU A 64 9.29 5.04 12.74
C LEU A 64 8.48 4.31 13.82
N ASP A 65 7.18 4.51 13.79
CA ASP A 65 6.20 3.73 14.54
C ASP A 65 5.20 3.10 13.56
N PHE A 66 4.24 2.32 14.06
CA PHE A 66 3.24 1.67 13.20
C PHE A 66 2.10 2.62 12.79
N ARG A 67 2.37 3.93 12.66
CA ARG A 67 1.43 4.90 12.09
C ARG A 67 1.84 5.31 10.69
N VAL A 68 0.84 5.52 9.86
CA VAL A 68 1.01 6.07 8.51
C VAL A 68 0.19 7.34 8.39
N VAL A 69 0.84 8.39 7.91
CA VAL A 69 0.17 9.63 7.53
C VAL A 69 -0.31 9.48 6.09
N THR A 70 -1.61 9.61 5.90
CA THR A 70 -2.22 9.56 4.57
C THR A 70 -3.01 10.84 4.30
N SER A 71 -2.97 11.30 3.06
CA SER A 71 -3.70 12.48 2.60
C SER A 71 -4.80 12.01 1.66
N ASP A 72 -6.03 11.93 2.17
CA ASP A 72 -7.21 11.66 1.36
C ASP A 72 -8.03 12.95 1.23
N VAL A 73 -8.32 13.35 -0.01
CA VAL A 73 -9.27 14.45 -0.31
C VAL A 73 -8.91 15.78 0.41
N GLY A 74 -7.61 16.07 0.54
CA GLY A 74 -7.11 17.27 1.21
C GLY A 74 -7.09 17.21 2.74
N LEU A 75 -7.52 16.09 3.35
CA LEU A 75 -7.42 15.85 4.78
C LEU A 75 -6.24 14.92 5.08
N VAL A 76 -5.29 15.44 5.84
CA VAL A 76 -4.18 14.66 6.40
C VAL A 76 -4.69 13.91 7.62
N ARG A 77 -4.64 12.58 7.57
CA ARG A 77 -5.03 11.70 8.69
C ARG A 77 -3.91 10.74 9.02
N THR A 78 -3.73 10.49 10.30
CA THR A 78 -2.78 9.50 10.81
C THR A 78 -3.53 8.23 11.16
N VAL A 79 -3.14 7.11 10.57
CA VAL A 79 -3.80 5.81 10.75
C VAL A 79 -2.82 4.83 11.38
N ASN A 80 -3.27 4.13 12.42
CA ASN A 80 -2.51 3.02 13.02
C ASN A 80 -2.64 1.78 12.12
N LEU A 81 -1.50 1.20 11.73
CA LEU A 81 -1.43 -0.05 10.96
C LEU A 81 -1.84 -1.28 11.78
N LYS A 82 -1.71 -1.19 13.12
CA LYS A 82 -2.09 -2.23 14.08
C LYS A 82 -2.57 -1.63 15.41
N PRO A 83 -3.25 -2.40 16.28
CA PRO A 83 -3.65 -1.92 17.60
C PRO A 83 -2.44 -1.37 18.37
N ASN A 84 -2.58 -0.19 18.99
CA ASN A 84 -1.51 0.50 19.71
C ASN A 84 -0.25 0.80 18.89
N GLY A 85 -0.39 0.98 17.57
CA GLY A 85 0.76 1.22 16.68
C GLY A 85 1.62 2.44 17.02
N SER A 86 1.08 3.44 17.71
CA SER A 86 1.83 4.60 18.21
C SER A 86 2.82 4.27 19.33
N ASN A 87 2.59 3.18 20.07
CA ASN A 87 3.38 2.82 21.25
C ASN A 87 4.50 1.82 20.91
N GLN A 88 4.51 1.31 19.68
CA GLN A 88 5.50 0.34 19.23
C GLN A 88 6.37 0.97 18.15
N ARG A 89 7.69 1.03 18.42
CA ARG A 89 8.68 1.46 17.44
C ARG A 89 8.97 0.36 16.43
N VAL A 90 9.33 0.77 15.23
CA VAL A 90 9.84 -0.13 14.21
C VAL A 90 11.30 -0.47 14.54
N THR A 91 11.60 -1.76 14.65
CA THR A 91 12.94 -2.31 14.92
C THR A 91 13.30 -3.33 13.85
N VAL A 92 14.56 -3.78 13.79
CA VAL A 92 15.00 -4.81 12.85
C VAL A 92 14.16 -6.08 12.96
N ASP A 93 13.74 -6.45 14.18
CA ASP A 93 12.91 -7.64 14.42
C ASP A 93 11.50 -7.52 13.84
N ASN A 94 10.94 -6.31 13.82
CA ASN A 94 9.54 -6.08 13.43
C ASN A 94 9.39 -5.30 12.10
N VAL A 95 10.49 -4.95 11.43
CA VAL A 95 10.46 -4.21 10.16
C VAL A 95 9.71 -4.98 9.06
N HIS A 96 9.82 -6.31 9.06
CA HIS A 96 9.08 -7.18 8.14
C HIS A 96 7.56 -7.10 8.38
N GLU A 97 7.14 -7.04 9.65
CA GLU A 97 5.73 -6.85 10.03
C GLU A 97 5.24 -5.47 9.57
N TYR A 98 6.03 -4.42 9.82
CA TYR A 98 5.72 -3.05 9.40
C TYR A 98 5.50 -2.97 7.88
N ILE A 99 6.43 -3.53 7.09
CA ILE A 99 6.36 -3.53 5.63
C ILE A 99 5.10 -4.27 5.16
N ARG A 100 4.82 -5.45 5.71
CA ARG A 100 3.63 -6.25 5.37
C ARG A 100 2.34 -5.47 5.63
N LEU A 101 2.23 -4.84 6.80
CA LEU A 101 1.05 -4.06 7.17
C LEU A 101 0.91 -2.80 6.29
N TYR A 102 2.02 -2.12 6.01
CA TYR A 102 2.04 -0.93 5.15
C TYR A 102 1.56 -1.26 3.74
N VAL A 103 2.10 -2.31 3.12
CA VAL A 103 1.71 -2.75 1.77
C VAL A 103 0.22 -3.08 1.71
N ASN A 104 -0.28 -3.85 2.69
CA ASN A 104 -1.69 -4.21 2.76
C ASN A 104 -2.59 -2.98 2.90
N TYR A 105 -2.23 -2.05 3.80
CA TYR A 105 -2.97 -0.80 3.99
C TYR A 105 -2.99 0.04 2.72
N TYR A 106 -1.82 0.26 2.10
CA TYR A 106 -1.68 1.07 0.91
C TYR A 106 -2.51 0.52 -0.26
N LEU A 107 -2.44 -0.78 -0.51
CA LEU A 107 -3.22 -1.42 -1.58
C LEU A 107 -4.72 -1.34 -1.31
N LYS A 108 -5.18 -1.61 -0.08
CA LYS A 108 -6.59 -1.45 0.30
C LYS A 108 -7.09 -0.04 0.07
N GLN A 109 -6.28 0.97 0.44
CA GLN A 109 -6.63 2.37 0.24
C GLN A 109 -6.78 2.70 -1.24
N ARG A 110 -5.83 2.27 -2.08
CA ARG A 110 -5.84 2.51 -3.54
C ARG A 110 -7.03 1.85 -4.23
N VAL A 111 -7.32 0.60 -3.86
CA VAL A 111 -8.49 -0.11 -4.36
C VAL A 111 -9.77 0.61 -3.93
N SER A 112 -9.89 1.02 -2.68
CA SER A 112 -11.05 1.79 -2.21
C SER A 112 -11.21 3.12 -2.95
N GLN A 113 -10.13 3.87 -3.17
CA GLN A 113 -10.15 5.12 -3.94
C GLN A 113 -10.63 4.86 -5.37
N PHE A 114 -10.13 3.79 -6.01
CA PHE A 114 -10.54 3.38 -7.35
C PHE A 114 -12.06 3.08 -7.38
N TRP A 115 -12.56 2.19 -6.52
CA TRP A 115 -14.00 1.88 -6.48
C TRP A 115 -14.85 3.13 -6.21
N ASN A 116 -14.44 3.99 -5.28
CA ASN A 116 -15.14 5.23 -4.99
C ASN A 116 -15.15 6.18 -6.20
N PHE A 117 -14.05 6.28 -6.95
CA PHE A 117 -14.00 7.08 -8.16
C PHE A 117 -14.92 6.53 -9.26
N PHE A 118 -14.91 5.22 -9.49
CA PHE A 118 -15.67 4.57 -10.57
C PHE A 118 -17.17 4.41 -10.27
N PHE A 119 -17.56 4.22 -9.00
CA PHE A 119 -18.94 3.93 -8.61
C PHE A 119 -19.59 4.99 -7.71
N GLY A 120 -18.80 5.94 -7.19
CA GLY A 120 -19.26 6.98 -6.26
C GLY A 120 -19.77 8.26 -6.92
N LYS A 121 -19.83 8.36 -8.25
CA LYS A 121 -20.59 9.40 -8.95
C LYS A 121 -21.97 8.87 -9.34
N ARG A 122 -22.91 8.92 -8.39
CA ARG A 122 -24.35 9.04 -8.65
C ARG A 122 -24.89 10.16 -7.79
#